data_AF-A0A848ZKW0-F1
#
_entry.id   AF-A0A848ZKW0-F1
#
_cell.length_a   1.000
_cell.length_b   1.000
_cell.length_c   1.000
_cell.angle_alpha   90.00
_cell.angle_beta   90.00
_cell.angle_gamma   90.00
#
_symmetry.space_group_name_H-M   'P 1'
#
loop_
_entity.id
_entity.type
_entity.pdbx_description
1 polymer ?
#
loop_
_entity_poly.entity_id
_entity_poly.type
_entity_poly.pdbx_seq_one_letter_code
_entity_poly.pdbx_strand_id
1 'polypeptide(L)' 'MEEPELDGLELTGYYPGAVGKITEIHATYYSEHWGFDVSFETQVGREFSEFIKDFEENRDG' A
#
# COMPACT_ATOMS: atom_id res chain seq x y z
N MET A 1 -10.97 -18.63 -11.82
CA MET A 1 -11.47 -17.67 -10.83
C MET A 1 -11.79 -16.43 -11.63
N GLU A 2 -13.06 -16.05 -11.63
CA GLU A 2 -13.56 -14.87 -12.33
C GLU A 2 -13.12 -13.66 -11.49
N GLU A 3 -12.31 -12.77 -12.06
CA GLU A 3 -11.91 -11.54 -11.37
C GLU A 3 -13.16 -10.67 -11.19
N PRO A 4 -13.40 -10.10 -10.00
CA PRO A 4 -14.58 -9.30 -9.77
C PRO A 4 -14.55 -8.06 -10.67
N GLU A 5 -15.56 -7.93 -11.53
CA GLU A 5 -15.78 -6.76 -12.38
C GLU A 5 -16.14 -5.58 -11.45
N LEU A 6 -15.16 -4.70 -11.20
CA LEU A 6 -15.34 -3.46 -10.45
C LEU A 6 -16.02 -2.45 -11.37
N ASP A 7 -17.34 -2.57 -11.55
CA ASP A 7 -18.17 -1.69 -12.37
C ASP A 7 -17.97 -0.21 -11.98
N GLY A 8 -17.23 0.54 -12.80
CA GLY A 8 -17.16 2.00 -12.77
C GLY A 8 -16.51 2.64 -11.53
N LEU A 9 -15.78 1.88 -10.71
CA LEU A 9 -15.10 2.43 -9.54
C LEU A 9 -13.74 3.01 -9.92
N GLU A 10 -13.68 4.33 -10.15
CA GLU A 10 -12.42 5.06 -10.17
C GLU A 10 -11.94 5.34 -8.74
N LEU A 11 -10.95 4.58 -8.28
CA LEU A 11 -10.19 4.89 -7.07
C LEU A 11 -9.01 5.78 -7.46
N THR A 12 -9.20 7.10 -7.37
CA THR A 12 -8.15 8.07 -7.71
C THR A 12 -7.86 8.99 -6.53
N GLY A 13 -6.60 9.43 -6.44
CA GLY A 13 -6.15 10.38 -5.43
C GLY A 13 -5.95 9.81 -4.03
N TYR A 14 -5.27 10.62 -3.21
CA TYR A 14 -4.99 10.31 -1.82
C TYR A 14 -6.23 10.54 -0.93
N TYR A 15 -6.44 9.65 0.04
CA TYR A 15 -7.36 9.87 1.15
C TYR A 15 -6.68 9.61 2.50
N PRO A 16 -7.04 10.35 3.57
CA PRO A 16 -6.46 10.14 4.89
C PRO A 16 -6.60 8.69 5.36
N GLY A 17 -5.47 8.09 5.76
CA GLY A 17 -5.41 6.70 6.23
C GLY A 17 -5.00 5.67 5.18
N ALA A 18 -4.95 6.03 3.89
CA ALA A 18 -4.55 5.11 2.81
C ALA A 18 -3.16 4.49 3.05
N VAL A 19 -2.18 5.30 3.42
CA VAL A 19 -0.79 4.85 3.66
C VAL A 19 -0.72 3.78 4.76
N GLY A 20 -1.42 4.03 5.87
CA GLY A 20 -1.50 3.08 6.98
C GLY A 20 -2.18 1.78 6.58
N LYS A 21 -3.31 1.85 5.86
CA LYS A 21 -4.05 0.66 5.42
C LYS A 21 -3.22 -0.22 4.47
N ILE A 22 -2.52 0.39 3.52
CA ILE A 22 -1.65 -0.35 2.59
C ILE A 22 -0.47 -1.00 3.34
N THR A 23 0.14 -0.28 4.29
CA THR A 23 1.24 -0.79 5.12
C THR A 23 0.78 -1.98 5.98
N GLU A 24 -0.40 -1.88 6.60
CA GLU A 24 -1.03 -2.95 7.40
C GLU A 24 -1.25 -4.21 6.56
N ILE A 25 -1.80 -4.07 5.34
CA ILE A 25 -2.04 -5.21 4.44
C ILE A 25 -0.72 -5.89 4.08
N HIS A 26 0.35 -5.14 3.78
CA HIS A 26 1.67 -5.71 3.50
C HIS A 26 2.24 -6.43 4.73
N ALA A 27 2.27 -5.75 5.88
CA ALA A 27 2.87 -6.29 7.09
C ALA A 27 2.19 -7.60 7.53
N THR A 28 0.85 -7.62 7.56
CA THR A 28 0.08 -8.79 7.97
C THR A 28 0.26 -9.97 7.02
N TYR A 29 0.14 -9.74 5.71
CA TYR A 29 0.32 -10.77 4.70
C TYR A 29 1.72 -11.39 4.73
N TYR A 30 2.77 -10.57 4.78
CA TYR A 30 4.15 -11.08 4.80
C TYR A 30 4.55 -11.68 6.15
N SER A 31 3.97 -11.21 7.24
CA SER A 31 4.12 -11.88 8.54
C SER A 31 3.51 -13.28 8.53
N GLU A 32 2.29 -13.42 8.00
CA GLU A 32 1.58 -14.70 7.95
C GLU A 32 2.27 -15.74 7.06
N HIS A 33 2.72 -15.32 5.87
CA HIS A 33 3.20 -16.26 4.85
C HIS A 33 4.73 -16.41 4.78
N TRP A 34 5.49 -15.43 5.27
CA TRP A 34 6.97 -15.44 5.25
C TRP A 34 7.62 -15.21 6.61
N GLY A 35 6.84 -14.96 7.67
CA GLY A 35 7.37 -14.74 9.02
C GLY A 35 8.12 -13.43 9.18
N PHE A 36 7.83 -12.43 8.33
CA PHE A 36 8.42 -11.10 8.45
C PHE A 36 7.95 -10.41 9.73
N ASP A 37 8.85 -9.61 10.30
CA ASP A 37 8.67 -8.97 11.60
C ASP A 37 8.60 -7.45 11.48
N VAL A 38 8.69 -6.77 12.63
CA VAL A 38 8.62 -5.32 12.76
C VAL A 38 9.66 -4.59 11.90
N SER A 39 10.79 -5.21 11.56
CA SER A 39 11.81 -4.58 10.70
C SER A 39 11.27 -4.34 9.29
N PHE A 40 10.55 -5.31 8.72
CA PHE A 40 9.91 -5.20 7.42
C PHE A 40 8.79 -4.16 7.44
N GLU A 41 7.90 -4.24 8.44
CA GLU A 41 6.80 -3.28 8.59
C GLU A 41 7.33 -1.84 8.72
N THR A 42 8.37 -1.64 9.52
CA THR A 42 8.99 -0.31 9.71
C THR A 42 9.62 0.20 8.42
N GLN A 43 10.29 -0.67 7.67
CA GLN A 43 10.90 -0.29 6.39
C GLN A 43 9.83 0.11 5.38
N VAL A 44 8.83 -0.76 5.16
CA VAL A 44 7.73 -0.50 4.23
C VAL A 44 7.00 0.77 4.63
N GLY A 45 6.63 0.93 5.90
CA GLY A 45 5.93 2.11 6.38
C GLY A 45 6.73 3.41 6.16
N ARG A 46 8.04 3.40 6.41
CA ARG A 46 8.90 4.58 6.19
C ARG A 46 9.03 4.91 4.71
N GLU A 47 9.51 3.97 3.91
CA GLU A 47 9.83 4.20 2.50
C GLU A 47 8.56 4.50 1.69
N PHE A 48 7.44 3.83 2.00
CA PHE A 48 6.18 4.09 1.34
C PHE A 48 5.62 5.47 1.72
N SER A 49 5.74 5.88 2.98
CA SER A 49 5.33 7.24 3.39
C SER A 49 6.16 8.32 2.70
N GLU A 50 7.47 8.10 2.58
CA GLU A 50 8.39 9.00 1.85
C GLU A 50 7.99 9.08 0.36
N PHE A 51 7.74 7.95 -0.28
CA PHE A 51 7.30 7.90 -1.67
C PHE A 51 5.99 8.66 -1.89
N ILE A 52 4.94 8.38 -1.11
CA ILE A 52 3.63 9.03 -1.27
C ILE A 52 3.70 10.54 -1.00
N LYS A 53 4.56 10.99 -0.09
CA LYS A 53 4.78 12.41 0.19
C LYS A 53 5.30 13.17 -1.04
N ASP A 54 6.15 12.54 -1.84
CA ASP A 54 6.84 13.16 -2.98
C ASP A 54 6.30 12.65 -4.34
N PHE A 55 5.17 11.91 -4.33
CA PHE A 55 4.55 11.29 -5.49
C PHE A 55 4.02 12.34 -6.49
N GLU A 56 4.41 12.18 -7.76
CA GLU A 56 3.95 12.99 -8.88
C GLU A 56 3.20 12.12 -9.90
N GLU A 57 1.88 12.28 -10.01
CA GLU A 57 1.00 11.48 -10.87
C GLU A 57 1.44 11.39 -12.34
N ASN A 58 2.08 12.43 -12.87
CA ASN A 58 2.53 12.49 -14.27
C ASN A 58 3.96 11.93 -14.49
N ARG A 59 4.62 11.48 -13.42
CA ARG A 59 6.01 11.00 -13.44
C ARG A 59 6.16 9.61 -12.84
N ASP A 60 5.46 9.36 -11.75
CA ASP A 60 5.61 8.18 -10.91
C ASP A 60 4.42 7.24 -11.18
N GLY A 61 4.67 6.11 -11.87
CA GLY A 61 3.66 5.13 -12.28
C GLY A 61 4.26 3.93 -13.01
#